data_AF-A0A355DQP0-F1
#
_entry.id   AF-A0A355DQP0-F1
#
_cell.length_a   1.000
_cell.length_b   1.000
_cell.length_c   1.000
_cell.angle_alpha   90.00
_cell.angle_beta   90.00
_cell.angle_gamma   90.00
#
_symmetry.space_group_name_H-M   'P 1'
#
loop_
_entity.id
_entity.type
_entity.pdbx_description
1 polymer ?
#
loop_
_entity_poly.entity_id
_entity_poly.type
_entity_poly.pdbx_seq_one_letter_code
_entity_poly.pdbx_strand_id
1 'polypeptide(L)'
;SDRLFTYGWVINTCNFDNPTSEPYKVTDFSAAYFATGNVAIARKWLEKVGLFDTRFQLYGWEDLELGVRLKQLGLKLIKCPAAVGYHWHPPFNLDQIPRMIDREIQRGRMGVLFYQKHPTWEVKMMIQMTWLHRILWGVLSLGGRLNERTMAPFLQWLIDNGKPQLALEVARIFLNWYNVQGVYAAYNDK
;
A
#
# COMPACT_ATOMS: atom_id res chain seq x y z
N SER A 1 26.13 -1.86 17.81
CA SER A 1 25.12 -2.92 17.57
C SER A 1 24.77 -2.89 16.09
N ASP A 2 24.76 -4.04 15.43
CA ASP A 2 24.47 -4.21 13.99
C ASP A 2 23.00 -4.60 13.71
N ARG A 3 22.13 -4.42 14.72
CA ARG A 3 20.67 -4.56 14.61
C ARG A 3 20.08 -3.35 13.87
N LEU A 4 20.36 -3.27 12.58
CA LEU A 4 19.90 -2.18 11.74
C LEU A 4 19.60 -2.65 10.32
N PHE A 5 18.81 -1.83 9.63
CA PHE A 5 18.61 -1.89 8.19
C PHE A 5 18.47 -0.47 7.66
N THR A 6 18.73 -0.29 6.37
CA THR A 6 18.65 1.02 5.72
C THR A 6 17.45 1.09 4.78
N TYR A 7 16.84 2.26 4.67
CA TYR A 7 15.76 2.52 3.72
C TYR A 7 16.07 3.75 2.89
N GLY A 8 16.13 3.57 1.58
CA GLY A 8 16.33 4.63 0.61
C GLY A 8 15.03 5.27 0.15
N TRP A 9 15.11 6.38 -0.58
CA TRP A 9 13.93 6.95 -1.21
C TRP A 9 13.44 6.05 -2.34
N VAL A 10 12.11 5.97 -2.48
CA VAL A 10 11.43 5.33 -3.61
C VAL A 10 10.65 6.41 -4.32
N ILE A 11 11.08 6.80 -5.51
CA ILE A 11 10.41 7.83 -6.32
C ILE A 11 9.58 7.15 -7.39
N ASN A 12 8.27 7.38 -7.38
CA ASN A 12 7.40 6.86 -8.44
C ASN A 12 7.48 7.77 -9.67
N THR A 13 7.65 7.18 -10.85
CA THR A 13 7.74 7.91 -12.12
C THR A 13 6.94 7.20 -13.21
N CYS A 14 6.39 7.98 -14.14
CA CYS A 14 5.84 7.47 -15.40
C CYS A 14 6.76 7.70 -16.60
N ASN A 15 7.89 8.39 -16.40
CA ASN A 15 8.89 8.64 -17.43
C ASN A 15 9.82 7.44 -17.53
N PHE A 16 9.57 6.55 -18.49
CA PHE A 16 10.42 5.39 -18.72
C PHE A 16 11.77 5.77 -19.33
N ASP A 17 11.80 6.80 -20.19
CA ASP A 17 13.00 7.20 -20.94
C ASP A 17 14.02 7.93 -20.07
N ASN A 18 13.54 8.73 -19.12
CA ASN A 18 14.39 9.44 -18.16
C ASN A 18 13.78 9.37 -16.73
N PRO A 19 13.78 8.19 -16.09
CA PRO A 19 13.14 8.00 -14.79
C PRO A 19 13.80 8.85 -13.70
N THR A 20 15.10 9.11 -13.82
CA THR A 20 15.89 9.86 -12.82
C THR A 20 15.62 11.35 -12.80
N SER A 21 14.95 11.91 -13.81
CA SER A 21 14.56 13.34 -13.79
C SER A 21 13.41 13.64 -12.84
N GLU A 22 12.68 12.61 -12.40
CA GLU A 22 11.52 12.76 -11.53
C GLU A 22 11.96 13.19 -10.12
N PRO A 23 11.46 14.32 -9.59
CA PRO A 23 11.77 14.72 -8.22
C PRO A 23 10.99 13.89 -7.19
N TYR A 24 11.47 13.90 -5.96
CA TYR A 24 10.75 13.35 -4.82
C TYR A 24 9.46 14.15 -4.56
N LYS A 25 8.32 13.47 -4.50
CA LYS A 25 6.99 14.07 -4.28
C LYS A 25 6.47 13.77 -2.89
N VAL A 26 5.48 14.55 -2.42
CA VAL A 26 4.76 14.27 -1.17
C VAL A 26 4.11 12.88 -1.20
N THR A 27 3.64 12.44 -2.38
CA THR A 27 3.06 11.10 -2.59
C THR A 27 4.07 9.96 -2.52
N ASP A 28 5.38 10.25 -2.55
CA ASP A 28 6.45 9.26 -2.38
C ASP A 28 6.78 9.02 -0.89
N PHE A 29 6.20 9.81 0.03
CA PHE A 29 6.40 9.63 1.46
C PHE A 29 5.80 8.33 1.98
N SER A 30 6.62 7.56 2.71
CA SER A 30 6.20 6.36 3.43
C SER A 30 6.53 6.46 4.91
N ALA A 31 5.53 6.15 5.74
CA ALA A 31 5.67 5.99 7.18
C ALA A 31 5.93 4.53 7.60
N ALA A 32 6.04 3.60 6.64
CA ALA A 32 6.27 2.19 6.92
C ALA A 32 7.62 1.99 7.63
N TYR A 33 7.61 1.18 8.68
CA TYR A 33 8.84 0.83 9.39
C TYR A 33 9.74 -0.07 8.54
N PHE A 34 9.15 -1.00 7.78
CA PHE A 34 9.85 -1.86 6.84
C PHE A 34 8.98 -2.01 5.59
N ALA A 35 9.55 -1.73 4.42
CA ALA A 35 8.93 -1.92 3.12
C ALA A 35 10.02 -2.32 2.12
N THR A 36 9.72 -3.25 1.23
CA THR A 36 10.74 -3.92 0.39
C THR A 36 11.17 -3.13 -0.84
N GLY A 37 10.57 -1.97 -1.11
CA GLY A 37 10.82 -1.20 -2.33
C GLY A 37 12.26 -0.70 -2.51
N ASN A 38 12.94 -0.30 -1.42
CA ASN A 38 14.35 0.13 -1.45
C ASN A 38 14.98 -0.02 -0.07
N VAL A 39 15.18 -1.27 0.35
CA VAL A 39 15.68 -1.62 1.68
C VAL A 39 16.93 -2.47 1.58
N ALA A 40 17.90 -2.24 2.47
CA ALA A 40 19.05 -3.13 2.64
C ALA A 40 19.13 -3.60 4.09
N ILE A 41 19.21 -4.92 4.28
CA ILE A 41 19.26 -5.58 5.57
C ILE A 41 20.21 -6.77 5.49
N ALA A 42 20.98 -7.02 6.57
CA ALA A 42 21.86 -8.18 6.62
C ALA A 42 21.05 -9.49 6.65
N ARG A 43 21.40 -10.43 5.76
CA ARG A 43 20.73 -11.73 5.59
C ARG A 43 20.46 -12.46 6.91
N LYS A 44 21.42 -12.46 7.83
CA LYS A 44 21.28 -13.11 9.15
C LYS A 44 20.06 -12.63 9.95
N TRP A 45 19.65 -11.37 9.80
CA TRP A 45 18.47 -10.83 10.49
C TRP A 45 17.17 -11.30 9.84
N LEU A 46 17.15 -11.45 8.52
CA LEU A 46 16.03 -12.06 7.78
C LEU A 46 15.85 -13.54 8.14
N GLU A 47 16.95 -14.29 8.20
CA GLU A 47 16.92 -15.70 8.61
C GLU A 47 16.48 -15.83 10.07
N LYS A 48 17.04 -15.00 10.96
CA LYS A 48 16.72 -15.03 12.39
C LYS A 48 15.27 -14.68 12.70
N VAL A 49 14.65 -13.78 11.92
CA VAL A 49 13.25 -13.41 12.12
C VAL A 49 12.28 -14.43 11.52
N GLY A 50 12.77 -15.36 10.69
CA GLY A 50 11.99 -16.43 10.07
C GLY A 50 11.51 -16.13 8.65
N LEU A 51 12.21 -15.27 7.90
CA LEU A 51 11.90 -14.90 6.51
C LEU A 51 10.46 -14.34 6.34
N PHE A 52 9.96 -14.29 5.10
CA PHE A 52 8.57 -13.93 4.81
C PHE A 52 7.64 -15.11 5.13
N ASP A 53 6.45 -14.81 5.64
CA ASP A 53 5.43 -15.83 5.88
C ASP A 53 4.75 -16.20 4.56
N THR A 54 4.89 -17.46 4.14
CA THR A 54 4.40 -17.97 2.85
C THR A 54 2.88 -18.04 2.75
N ARG A 55 2.14 -17.73 3.82
CA ARG A 55 0.67 -17.60 3.80
C ARG A 55 0.21 -16.28 3.19
N PHE A 56 1.09 -15.27 3.09
CA PHE A 56 0.82 -14.06 2.31
C PHE A 56 0.97 -14.37 0.82
N GLN A 57 -0.09 -14.89 0.21
CA GLN A 57 -0.11 -15.35 -1.19
C GLN A 57 -0.82 -14.38 -2.14
N LEU A 58 -1.50 -13.37 -1.59
CA LEU A 58 -2.19 -12.34 -2.34
C LEU A 58 -1.52 -10.98 -2.06
N TYR A 59 -1.99 -9.93 -2.73
CA TYR A 59 -1.38 -8.61 -2.66
C TYR A 59 -1.32 -8.03 -1.23
N GLY A 60 -0.11 -7.75 -0.74
CA GLY A 60 0.21 -6.83 0.36
C GLY A 60 0.38 -7.44 1.76
N TRP A 61 0.95 -6.61 2.65
CA TRP A 61 1.21 -6.81 4.09
C TRP A 61 2.38 -7.72 4.47
N GLU A 62 2.95 -8.47 3.55
CA GLU A 62 4.05 -9.40 3.83
C GLU A 62 5.30 -8.69 4.38
N ASP A 63 5.57 -7.48 3.89
CA ASP A 63 6.69 -6.64 4.28
C ASP A 63 6.44 -5.93 5.61
N LEU A 64 5.23 -5.39 5.82
CA LEU A 64 4.82 -4.76 7.07
C LEU A 64 4.78 -5.78 8.21
N GLU A 65 4.30 -7.00 7.96
CA GLU A 65 4.29 -8.09 8.94
C GLU A 65 5.72 -8.49 9.34
N LEU A 66 6.60 -8.66 8.37
CA LEU A 66 8.03 -8.90 8.61
C LEU A 66 8.63 -7.75 9.42
N GLY A 67 8.26 -6.51 9.10
CA GLY A 67 8.64 -5.30 9.83
C GLY A 67 8.27 -5.33 11.31
N VAL A 68 7.08 -5.80 11.67
CA VAL A 68 6.67 -5.96 13.07
C VAL A 68 7.59 -6.92 13.81
N ARG A 69 7.91 -8.08 13.19
CA ARG A 69 8.82 -9.06 13.80
C ARG A 69 10.26 -8.53 13.91
N LEU A 70 10.75 -7.80 12.89
CA LEU A 70 12.07 -7.15 12.93
C LEU A 70 12.14 -6.09 14.06
N LYS A 71 11.06 -5.33 14.25
CA LYS A 71 10.94 -4.37 15.34
C LYS A 71 10.99 -5.05 16.72
N GLN A 72 10.32 -6.20 16.87
CA GLN A 72 10.37 -7.02 18.09
C GLN A 72 11.79 -7.55 18.40
N LEU A 73 12.61 -7.82 17.37
CA LEU A 73 14.04 -8.17 17.54
C LEU A 73 14.94 -6.96 17.89
N GLY A 74 14.37 -5.75 17.92
CA GLY A 74 15.07 -4.52 18.27
C GLY A 74 15.93 -3.95 17.14
N LEU A 75 15.62 -4.28 15.88
CA LEU A 75 16.27 -3.62 14.75
C LEU A 75 15.89 -2.14 14.69
N LYS A 76 16.81 -1.32 14.16
CA LYS A 76 16.59 0.11 13.95
C LYS A 76 16.62 0.42 12.46
N LEU A 77 15.63 1.17 12.01
CA LEU A 77 15.61 1.73 10.67
C LEU A 77 16.57 2.94 10.60
N ILE A 78 17.47 2.94 9.63
CA ILE A 78 18.32 4.08 9.27
C ILE A 78 17.88 4.61 7.90
N LYS A 79 17.42 5.85 7.82
CA LYS A 79 17.05 6.47 6.54
C LYS A 79 18.29 6.84 5.74
N CYS A 80 18.30 6.52 4.46
CA CYS A 80 19.37 6.84 3.51
C CYS A 80 18.79 7.50 2.25
N PRO A 81 18.29 8.75 2.35
CA PRO A 81 17.59 9.41 1.24
C PRO A 81 18.44 9.55 -0.03
N ALA A 82 19.77 9.55 0.09
CA ALA A 82 20.70 9.58 -1.03
C ALA A 82 20.73 8.27 -1.85
N ALA A 83 20.34 7.14 -1.26
CA ALA A 83 20.19 5.88 -1.99
C ALA A 83 18.81 5.86 -2.67
N VAL A 84 18.68 6.54 -3.81
CA VAL A 84 17.40 6.69 -4.51
C VAL A 84 17.11 5.47 -5.39
N GLY A 85 15.90 4.93 -5.29
CA GLY A 85 15.33 3.94 -6.21
C GLY A 85 14.14 4.54 -6.95
N TYR A 86 14.08 4.32 -8.27
CA TYR A 86 12.98 4.80 -9.11
C TYR A 86 12.06 3.65 -9.48
N HIS A 87 10.76 3.81 -9.23
CA HIS A 87 9.74 2.80 -9.51
C HIS A 87 8.84 3.29 -10.63
N TRP A 88 8.96 2.65 -11.79
CA TRP A 88 8.18 3.02 -12.95
C TRP A 88 6.76 2.43 -12.90
N HIS A 89 5.75 3.27 -13.14
CA HIS A 89 4.38 2.88 -13.40
C HIS A 89 3.84 3.64 -14.62
N PRO A 90 3.08 3.00 -15.52
CA PRO A 90 2.42 3.72 -16.59
C PRO A 90 1.43 4.75 -16.01
N PRO A 91 1.17 5.88 -16.70
CA PRO A 91 0.14 6.82 -16.29
C PRO A 91 -1.20 6.14 -16.06
N PHE A 92 -1.96 6.65 -15.09
CA PHE A 92 -3.26 6.08 -14.76
C PHE A 92 -4.24 6.13 -15.94
N ASN A 93 -4.94 5.03 -16.16
CA ASN A 93 -6.05 4.93 -17.11
C ASN A 93 -7.17 4.03 -16.55
N LEU A 94 -8.36 4.10 -17.16
CA LEU A 94 -9.54 3.38 -16.65
C LEU A 94 -9.40 1.85 -16.74
N ASP A 95 -8.66 1.33 -17.71
CA ASP A 95 -8.49 -0.12 -17.91
C ASP A 95 -7.73 -0.78 -16.75
N GLN A 96 -7.02 0.01 -15.93
CA GLN A 96 -6.34 -0.46 -14.73
C GLN A 96 -7.31 -0.70 -13.56
N ILE A 97 -8.48 -0.04 -13.53
CA ILE A 97 -9.38 -0.04 -12.38
C ILE A 97 -9.80 -1.45 -11.94
N PRO A 98 -10.20 -2.38 -12.83
CA PRO A 98 -10.58 -3.73 -12.41
C PRO A 98 -9.46 -4.45 -11.64
N ARG A 99 -8.21 -4.33 -12.12
CA ARG A 99 -7.03 -4.91 -11.45
C ARG A 99 -6.75 -4.22 -10.12
N MET A 100 -6.94 -2.91 -10.04
CA MET A 100 -6.77 -2.17 -8.79
C MET A 100 -7.80 -2.60 -7.75
N ILE A 101 -9.08 -2.74 -8.13
CA ILE A 101 -10.13 -3.25 -7.22
C ILE A 101 -9.77 -4.64 -6.71
N ASP A 102 -9.35 -5.55 -7.59
CA ASP A 102 -8.92 -6.89 -7.18
C ASP A 102 -7.75 -6.82 -6.17
N ARG A 103 -6.73 -5.97 -6.42
CA ARG A 103 -5.64 -5.73 -5.47
C ARG A 103 -6.12 -5.20 -4.12
N GLU A 104 -7.11 -4.30 -4.09
CA GLU A 104 -7.67 -3.76 -2.85
C GLU A 104 -8.42 -4.84 -2.03
N ILE A 105 -9.14 -5.73 -2.71
CA ILE A 105 -9.84 -6.87 -2.09
C ILE A 105 -8.83 -7.88 -1.55
N GLN A 106 -7.81 -8.22 -2.35
CA GLN A 106 -6.69 -9.06 -1.93
C GLN A 106 -5.96 -8.47 -0.73
N ARG A 107 -5.69 -7.16 -0.76
CA ARG A 107 -5.13 -6.42 0.37
C ARG A 107 -6.02 -6.52 1.60
N GLY A 108 -7.34 -6.46 1.44
CA GLY A 108 -8.26 -6.62 2.57
C GLY A 108 -8.13 -7.99 3.23
N ARG A 109 -8.10 -9.06 2.42
CA ARG A 109 -7.92 -10.45 2.88
C ARG A 109 -6.59 -10.66 3.61
N MET A 110 -5.48 -10.22 3.00
CA MET A 110 -4.15 -10.34 3.61
C MET A 110 -4.00 -9.45 4.85
N GLY A 111 -4.72 -8.33 4.91
CA GLY A 111 -4.76 -7.47 6.10
C GLY A 111 -5.34 -8.21 7.31
N VAL A 112 -6.40 -9.00 7.09
CA VAL A 112 -6.98 -9.84 8.15
C VAL A 112 -6.02 -10.94 8.60
N LEU A 113 -5.24 -11.54 7.71
CA LEU A 113 -4.15 -12.46 8.08
C LEU A 113 -3.07 -11.76 8.91
N PHE A 114 -2.67 -10.54 8.52
CA PHE A 114 -1.72 -9.74 9.27
C PHE A 114 -2.22 -9.43 10.69
N TYR A 115 -3.48 -9.01 10.83
CA TYR A 115 -4.10 -8.77 12.15
C TYR A 115 -4.20 -10.03 13.02
N GLN A 116 -4.47 -11.20 12.45
CA GLN A 116 -4.47 -12.45 13.21
C GLN A 116 -3.11 -12.77 13.82
N LYS A 117 -2.03 -12.48 13.09
CA LYS A 117 -0.67 -12.69 13.58
C LYS A 117 -0.27 -11.65 14.63
N HIS A 118 -0.73 -10.41 14.47
CA HIS A 118 -0.37 -9.28 15.32
C HIS A 118 -1.62 -8.48 15.72
N PRO A 119 -2.44 -8.97 16.68
CA PRO A 119 -3.74 -8.38 17.02
C PRO A 119 -3.59 -7.12 17.89
N THR A 120 -3.02 -6.08 17.29
CA THR A 120 -2.72 -4.79 17.91
C THR A 120 -3.63 -3.70 17.34
N TRP A 121 -3.81 -2.62 18.10
CA TRP A 121 -4.58 -1.47 17.63
C TRP A 121 -3.94 -0.81 16.41
N GLU A 122 -2.61 -0.73 16.38
CA GLU A 122 -1.83 -0.21 15.27
C GLU A 122 -2.10 -1.01 13.99
N VAL A 123 -2.07 -2.35 14.07
CA VAL A 123 -2.39 -3.20 12.91
C VAL A 123 -3.83 -3.01 12.47
N LYS A 124 -4.78 -2.95 13.42
CA LYS A 124 -6.20 -2.70 13.12
C LYS A 124 -6.42 -1.38 12.38
N MET A 125 -5.69 -0.32 12.75
CA MET A 125 -5.69 0.97 12.06
C MET A 125 -5.04 0.88 10.68
N MET A 126 -3.86 0.24 10.57
CA MET A 126 -3.15 0.08 9.29
C MET A 126 -4.04 -0.62 8.25
N ILE A 127 -4.68 -1.74 8.62
CA ILE A 127 -5.53 -2.52 7.71
C ILE A 127 -6.93 -1.93 7.52
N GLN A 128 -7.21 -0.75 8.07
CA GLN A 128 -8.52 -0.07 8.00
C GLN A 128 -9.71 -0.87 8.58
N MET A 129 -9.45 -1.75 9.56
CA MET A 129 -10.47 -2.58 10.20
C MET A 129 -11.10 -1.89 11.43
N THR A 130 -11.43 -0.60 11.30
CA THR A 130 -12.13 0.15 12.36
C THR A 130 -13.40 0.79 11.82
N TRP A 131 -14.35 1.06 12.73
CA TRP A 131 -15.61 1.73 12.38
C TRP A 131 -15.36 3.12 11.79
N LEU A 132 -14.28 3.80 12.20
CA LEU A 132 -13.86 5.09 11.64
C LEU A 132 -13.62 4.99 10.13
N HIS A 133 -12.89 3.96 9.68
CA HIS A 133 -12.63 3.76 8.25
C HIS A 133 -13.90 3.38 7.49
N ARG A 134 -14.79 2.59 8.09
CA ARG A 134 -16.10 2.29 7.50
C ARG A 134 -16.93 3.54 7.28
N ILE A 135 -17.00 4.44 8.26
CA ILE A 135 -17.74 5.69 8.14
C ILE A 135 -17.04 6.61 7.13
N LEU A 136 -15.73 6.80 7.25
CA LEU A 136 -14.96 7.69 6.37
C LEU A 136 -15.15 7.30 4.89
N TRP A 137 -14.80 6.07 4.54
CA TRP A 137 -14.86 5.63 3.14
C TRP A 137 -16.29 5.36 2.68
N GLY A 138 -17.19 4.98 3.60
CA GLY A 138 -18.62 4.88 3.31
C GLY A 138 -19.21 6.24 2.95
N VAL A 139 -18.91 7.29 3.70
CA VAL A 139 -19.39 8.65 3.41
C VAL A 139 -18.77 9.19 2.12
N LEU A 140 -17.44 9.10 1.97
CA LEU A 140 -16.74 9.63 0.79
C LEU A 140 -17.11 8.90 -0.51
N SER A 141 -17.52 7.63 -0.45
CA SER A 141 -18.03 6.88 -1.60
C SER A 141 -19.56 6.95 -1.76
N LEU A 142 -20.27 7.70 -0.91
CA LEU A 142 -21.74 7.74 -0.84
C LEU A 142 -22.36 6.34 -0.73
N GLY A 143 -21.80 5.51 0.15
CA GLY A 143 -22.18 4.11 0.37
C GLY A 143 -21.84 3.20 -0.81
N GLY A 144 -20.81 3.54 -1.60
CA GLY A 144 -20.43 2.82 -2.82
C GLY A 144 -21.19 3.26 -4.08
N ARG A 145 -22.01 4.32 -4.01
CA ARG A 145 -22.62 4.92 -5.21
C ARG A 145 -21.58 5.59 -6.11
N LEU A 146 -20.51 6.15 -5.52
CA LEU A 146 -19.33 6.57 -6.26
C LEU A 146 -18.40 5.36 -6.41
N ASN A 147 -18.32 4.81 -7.61
CA ASN A 147 -17.58 3.58 -7.93
C ASN A 147 -16.98 3.65 -9.34
N GLU A 148 -16.37 2.57 -9.81
CA GLU A 148 -15.71 2.49 -11.10
C GLU A 148 -16.61 2.83 -12.29
N ARG A 149 -17.92 2.58 -12.18
CA ARG A 149 -18.89 2.80 -13.26
C ARG A 149 -19.40 4.22 -13.26
N THR A 150 -19.85 4.70 -12.10
CA THR A 150 -20.45 6.02 -11.97
C THR A 150 -19.42 7.14 -12.07
N MET A 151 -18.18 6.88 -11.67
CA MET A 151 -17.09 7.85 -11.77
C MET A 151 -16.34 7.78 -13.11
N ALA A 152 -16.54 6.74 -13.92
CA ALA A 152 -15.79 6.55 -15.17
C ALA A 152 -15.78 7.79 -16.09
N PRO A 153 -16.92 8.44 -16.39
CA PRO A 153 -16.92 9.62 -17.25
C PRO A 153 -16.11 10.80 -16.68
N PHE A 154 -16.20 11.02 -15.37
CA PHE A 154 -15.45 12.10 -14.70
C PHE A 154 -13.96 11.81 -14.66
N LEU A 155 -13.58 10.56 -14.38
CA LEU A 155 -12.18 10.13 -14.40
C LEU A 155 -11.59 10.22 -15.81
N GLN A 156 -12.34 9.80 -16.84
CA GLN A 156 -11.93 9.95 -18.23
C GLN A 156 -11.73 11.41 -18.59
N TRP A 157 -12.65 12.28 -18.20
CA TRP A 157 -12.52 13.73 -18.42
C TRP A 157 -11.24 14.29 -17.78
N LEU A 158 -10.86 13.86 -16.57
CA LEU A 158 -9.60 14.27 -15.95
C LEU A 158 -8.38 13.77 -16.75
N ILE A 159 -8.42 12.53 -17.23
CA ILE A 159 -7.35 11.93 -18.04
C ILE A 159 -7.19 12.69 -19.37
N ASP A 160 -8.30 12.96 -20.08
CA ASP A 160 -8.30 13.68 -21.36
C ASP A 160 -7.79 15.12 -21.22
N ASN A 161 -7.93 15.72 -20.03
CA ASN A 161 -7.38 17.03 -19.69
C ASN A 161 -5.92 16.97 -19.17
N GLY A 162 -5.23 15.84 -19.36
CA GLY A 162 -3.83 15.68 -18.96
C GLY A 162 -3.61 15.55 -17.45
N LYS A 163 -4.62 15.13 -16.68
CA LYS A 163 -4.56 14.98 -15.21
C LYS A 163 -4.75 13.53 -14.71
N PRO A 164 -4.01 12.54 -15.24
CA PRO A 164 -4.19 11.13 -14.83
C PRO A 164 -3.87 10.90 -13.36
N GLN A 165 -2.89 11.61 -12.77
CA GLN A 165 -2.59 11.49 -11.34
C GLN A 165 -3.76 11.96 -10.47
N LEU A 166 -4.43 13.05 -10.83
CA LEU A 166 -5.59 13.53 -10.09
C LEU A 166 -6.76 12.54 -10.22
N ALA A 167 -6.96 11.97 -11.41
CA ALA A 167 -7.95 10.91 -11.61
C ALA A 167 -7.66 9.69 -10.72
N LEU A 168 -6.40 9.28 -10.59
CA LEU A 168 -6.01 8.22 -9.66
C LEU A 168 -6.33 8.56 -8.21
N GLU A 169 -6.02 9.78 -7.74
CA GLU A 169 -6.33 10.19 -6.37
C GLU A 169 -7.84 10.23 -6.09
N VAL A 170 -8.66 10.61 -7.07
CA VAL A 170 -10.13 10.49 -6.97
C VAL A 170 -10.55 9.02 -6.91
N ALA A 171 -9.99 8.16 -7.77
CA ALA A 171 -10.29 6.74 -7.79
C ALA A 171 -9.93 6.04 -6.47
N ARG A 172 -8.85 6.47 -5.80
CA ARG A 172 -8.44 5.95 -4.48
C ARG A 172 -9.56 6.02 -3.44
N ILE A 173 -10.51 6.96 -3.54
CA ILE A 173 -11.64 7.07 -2.61
C ILE A 173 -12.48 5.80 -2.63
N PHE A 174 -12.98 5.40 -3.81
CA PHE A 174 -13.80 4.19 -3.90
C PHE A 174 -12.96 2.91 -3.81
N LEU A 175 -11.68 2.95 -4.21
CA LEU A 175 -10.76 1.82 -4.02
C LEU A 175 -10.56 1.49 -2.53
N ASN A 176 -10.40 2.50 -1.66
CA ASN A 176 -10.35 2.28 -0.21
C ASN A 176 -11.67 1.71 0.33
N TRP A 177 -12.82 2.06 -0.26
CA TRP A 177 -14.09 1.44 0.08
C TRP A 177 -14.09 -0.07 -0.23
N TYR A 178 -13.60 -0.49 -1.41
CA TYR A 178 -13.42 -1.91 -1.74
C TYR A 178 -12.49 -2.62 -0.76
N ASN A 179 -11.40 -1.96 -0.35
CA ASN A 179 -10.50 -2.53 0.66
C ASN A 179 -11.21 -2.78 1.99
N VAL A 180 -11.94 -1.79 2.52
CA VAL A 180 -12.71 -1.94 3.75
C VAL A 180 -13.73 -3.07 3.63
N GLN A 181 -14.47 -3.16 2.52
CA GLN A 181 -15.39 -4.28 2.29
C GLN A 181 -14.66 -5.62 2.29
N GLY A 182 -13.51 -5.72 1.61
CA GLY A 182 -12.67 -6.91 1.57
C GLY A 182 -12.15 -7.34 2.94
N VAL A 183 -11.77 -6.38 3.80
CA VAL A 183 -11.35 -6.63 5.19
C VAL A 183 -12.49 -7.23 6.00
N TYR A 184 -13.68 -6.62 5.96
CA TYR A 184 -14.80 -7.08 6.79
C TYR A 184 -15.39 -8.40 6.28
N ALA A 185 -15.42 -8.64 4.96
CA ALA A 185 -15.77 -9.94 4.41
C ALA A 185 -14.81 -11.03 4.93
N ALA A 186 -13.50 -10.83 4.77
CA ALA A 186 -12.50 -11.80 5.23
C ALA A 186 -12.46 -12.00 6.76
N TYR A 187 -12.86 -10.99 7.53
CA TYR A 187 -12.93 -11.10 8.99
C TYR A 187 -14.18 -11.86 9.46
N ASN A 188 -15.31 -11.70 8.77
CA ASN A 188 -16.58 -12.34 9.12
C ASN A 188 -16.72 -13.77 8.59
N ASP A 189 -15.98 -14.16 7.55
CA ASP A 189 -15.97 -15.53 6.98
C ASP A 189 -15.23 -16.56 7.86
N LYS A 190 -15.09 -16.29 9.17
CA LYS A 190 -14.40 -17.16 10.14
C LYS A 190 -15.36 -17.83 11.11
#